data_AF-A0A813JM34-F1
#
_entry.id   AF-A0A813JM34-F1
#
_cell.length_a   1.000
_cell.length_b   1.000
_cell.length_c   1.000
_cell.angle_alpha   90.00
_cell.angle_beta   90.00
_cell.angle_gamma   90.00
#
_symmetry.space_group_name_H-M   'P 1'
#
loop_
_entity.id
_entity.type
_entity.pdbx_description
1 polymer ?
#
loop_
_entity_poly.entity_id
_entity_poly.type
_entity_poly.pdbx_seq_one_letter_code
_entity_poly.pdbx_strand_id
1 'polypeptide(L)'
;MMQLGQVRVGLKLSLRQSPLELYFVDQDTTSFQASAEAMGASAGHVSNPLSVLNAAANAAGRTGNALKMESWAAALDELRESCSPVWVGCWSVGTLGAPLWCWPLLVAPFLWLFAWKVKMVDSRFIKDERHNLYVNEDGDPAPKDLMREAVKVQLSIMQLTDSVNRLASQLEKVKFLVAADDRCLSSIIAVLSLAASLALAMALWISVYICNSGFWRYLLWLPGTAVLLPKSLRGPLYKALAEAEFRRRQLLGDDMERRLAGFWHRVPDGKEASHLQLFKRYVLSIKL
;
A
#
# COMPACT_ATOMS: atom_id res chain seq x y z
N MET A 1 46.96 22.55 12.19
CA MET A 1 45.98 21.53 11.76
C MET A 1 45.20 21.07 13.00
N MET A 2 43.95 21.49 13.15
CA MET A 2 43.10 21.09 14.29
C MET A 2 42.49 19.72 13.98
N GLN A 3 42.81 18.72 14.81
CA GLN A 3 42.09 17.45 14.82
C GLN A 3 40.75 17.66 15.53
N LEU A 4 39.64 17.60 14.78
CA LEU A 4 38.30 17.53 15.37
C LEU A 4 38.19 16.20 16.14
N GLY A 5 38.06 16.28 17.46
CA GLY A 5 37.80 15.13 18.32
C GLY A 5 36.40 14.57 18.06
N GLN A 6 36.32 13.30 17.70
CA GLN A 6 35.04 12.61 17.48
C GLN A 6 34.52 12.06 18.81
N VAL A 7 33.46 12.66 19.35
CA VAL A 7 32.75 12.13 20.53
C VAL A 7 31.76 11.05 20.07
N ARG A 8 31.95 9.80 20.50
CA ARG A 8 31.00 8.70 20.26
C ARG A 8 30.05 8.57 21.45
N VAL A 9 28.78 8.89 21.26
CA VAL A 9 27.73 8.63 22.26
C VAL A 9 27.16 7.24 22.03
N GLY A 10 27.51 6.28 22.89
CA GLY A 10 26.98 4.92 22.85
C GLY A 10 25.61 4.83 23.51
N LEU A 11 24.54 5.08 22.75
CA LEU A 11 23.16 4.87 23.23
C LEU A 11 22.78 3.39 23.06
N LYS A 12 22.67 2.66 24.18
CA LYS A 12 22.14 1.29 24.20
C LYS A 12 20.61 1.34 24.39
N LEU A 13 19.88 1.38 23.28
CA LEU A 13 18.42 1.22 23.29
C LEU A 13 18.08 -0.25 23.56
N SER A 14 17.60 -0.52 24.77
CA SER A 14 17.09 -1.84 25.15
C SER A 14 15.58 -1.83 24.95
N LEU A 15 15.11 -2.32 23.80
CA LEU A 15 13.68 -2.50 23.57
C LEU A 15 13.20 -3.67 24.45
N ARG A 16 12.37 -3.38 25.45
CA ARG A 16 11.78 -4.41 26.33
C ARG A 16 10.64 -5.19 25.65
N GLN A 17 10.05 -4.62 24.61
CA GLN A 17 8.94 -5.19 23.86
C GLN A 17 9.43 -5.75 22.53
N SER A 18 8.75 -6.77 22.03
CA SER A 18 9.08 -7.31 20.71
C SER A 18 8.85 -6.25 19.63
N PRO A 19 9.64 -6.21 18.55
CA PRO A 19 9.42 -5.26 17.45
C PRO A 19 7.99 -5.35 16.89
N LEU A 20 7.40 -6.55 16.87
CA LEU A 20 6.04 -6.78 16.41
C LEU A 20 5.01 -6.11 17.32
N GLU A 21 5.15 -6.20 18.64
CA GLU A 21 4.24 -5.52 19.58
C GLU A 21 4.24 -4.01 19.34
N LEU A 22 5.41 -3.40 19.08
CA LEU A 22 5.52 -1.97 18.76
C LEU A 22 4.77 -1.57 17.49
N TYR A 23 4.54 -2.49 16.54
CA TYR A 23 3.71 -2.24 15.36
C TYR A 23 2.20 -2.34 15.66
N PHE A 24 1.79 -3.05 16.71
CA PHE A 24 0.38 -3.27 17.06
C PHE A 24 -0.10 -2.54 18.31
N VAL A 25 0.75 -1.78 19.03
CA VAL A 25 0.30 -0.92 20.14
C VAL A 25 -0.75 0.06 19.61
N ASP A 26 -1.96 0.05 20.18
CA ASP A 26 -3.00 1.03 19.82
C ASP A 26 -2.42 2.43 19.99
N GLN A 27 -2.38 3.20 18.90
CA GLN A 27 -2.20 4.63 19.06
C GLN A 27 -3.55 5.17 19.52
N ASP A 28 -3.57 5.88 20.64
CA ASP A 28 -4.73 6.70 21.01
C ASP A 28 -5.08 7.59 19.81
N THR A 29 -6.10 7.20 19.06
CA THR A 29 -6.51 7.79 17.79
C THR A 29 -6.79 9.29 17.92
N THR A 30 -7.09 9.75 19.13
CA THR A 30 -7.30 11.15 19.52
C THR A 30 -6.05 12.01 19.31
N SER A 31 -4.85 11.51 19.65
CA SER A 31 -3.59 12.25 19.49
C SER A 31 -3.16 12.39 18.04
N PHE A 32 -3.50 11.39 17.22
CA PHE A 32 -3.14 11.36 15.80
C PHE A 32 -4.13 12.15 14.95
N GLN A 33 -5.44 12.05 15.20
CA GLN A 33 -6.43 12.95 14.58
C GLN A 33 -6.11 14.40 14.88
N ALA A 34 -5.72 14.73 16.12
CA ALA A 34 -5.29 16.09 16.46
C ALA A 34 -4.06 16.54 15.64
N SER A 35 -3.10 15.64 15.37
CA SER A 35 -1.92 15.97 14.53
C SER A 35 -2.26 16.09 13.04
N ALA A 36 -3.15 15.24 12.52
CA ALA A 36 -3.61 15.29 11.15
C ALA A 36 -4.50 16.52 10.88
N GLU A 37 -5.37 16.87 11.82
CA GLU A 37 -6.18 18.10 11.79
C GLU A 37 -5.31 19.34 11.96
N ALA A 38 -4.28 19.32 12.82
CA ALA A 38 -3.32 20.41 12.93
C ALA A 38 -2.50 20.61 11.64
N MET A 39 -2.07 19.52 10.98
CA MET A 39 -1.41 19.60 9.67
C MET A 39 -2.37 20.07 8.56
N GLY A 40 -3.63 19.61 8.58
CA GLY A 40 -4.67 20.05 7.64
C GLY A 40 -5.08 21.51 7.83
N ALA A 41 -5.13 21.99 9.06
CA ALA A 41 -5.41 23.39 9.39
C ALA A 41 -4.25 24.31 8.97
N SER A 42 -3.00 23.87 9.10
CA SER A 42 -1.84 24.62 8.61
C SER A 42 -1.74 24.66 7.08
N ALA A 43 -2.34 23.69 6.37
CA ALA A 43 -2.43 23.71 4.91
C ALA A 43 -3.49 24.71 4.38
N GLY A 44 -4.29 25.31 5.27
CA GLY A 44 -5.42 26.17 4.92
C GLY A 44 -5.10 27.61 4.55
N HIS A 45 -3.86 28.08 4.69
CA HIS A 45 -3.47 29.43 4.25
C HIS A 45 -2.81 29.39 2.88
N VAL A 46 -3.61 29.09 1.85
CA VAL A 46 -3.21 29.08 0.44
C VAL A 46 -3.15 30.52 -0.07
N SER A 47 -2.16 31.30 0.36
CA SER A 47 -1.95 32.66 -0.16
C SER A 47 -1.29 32.66 -1.54
N ASN A 48 -0.75 31.51 -2.00
CA ASN A 48 -0.03 31.42 -3.27
C ASN A 48 -0.46 30.18 -4.08
N PRO A 49 -1.18 30.31 -5.21
CA PRO A 49 -1.57 29.18 -6.05
C PRO A 49 -0.35 28.45 -6.66
N LEU A 50 0.81 29.11 -6.76
CA LEU A 50 2.05 28.47 -7.19
C LEU A 50 2.52 27.40 -6.20
N SER A 51 2.25 27.54 -4.90
CA SER A 51 2.60 26.49 -3.93
C SER A 51 1.76 25.23 -4.13
N VAL A 52 0.49 25.38 -4.55
CA VAL A 52 -0.38 24.26 -4.86
C VAL A 52 0.05 23.57 -6.16
N LEU A 53 0.47 24.32 -7.18
CA LEU A 53 1.02 23.74 -8.40
C LEU A 53 2.34 23.00 -8.13
N ASN A 54 3.24 23.56 -7.32
CA ASN A 54 4.47 22.86 -6.92
C ASN A 54 4.19 21.62 -6.06
N ALA A 55 3.22 21.69 -5.15
CA ALA A 55 2.79 20.51 -4.38
C ALA A 55 2.21 19.41 -5.29
N ALA A 56 1.40 19.78 -6.28
CA ALA A 56 0.86 18.86 -7.28
C ALA A 56 1.95 18.29 -8.19
N ALA A 57 2.91 19.10 -8.63
CA ALA A 57 4.06 18.65 -9.42
C ALA A 57 4.94 17.67 -8.62
N ASN A 58 5.20 17.98 -7.34
CA ASN A 58 5.93 17.09 -6.43
C ASN A 58 5.17 15.78 -6.17
N ALA A 59 3.85 15.86 -6.01
CA ALA A 59 2.98 14.68 -5.89
C ALA A 59 2.99 13.82 -7.16
N ALA A 60 2.90 14.44 -8.33
CA ALA A 60 3.01 13.76 -9.61
C ALA A 60 4.39 13.14 -9.81
N GLY A 61 5.46 13.84 -9.44
CA GLY A 61 6.84 13.31 -9.46
C GLY A 61 7.03 12.14 -8.50
N ARG A 62 6.49 12.23 -7.27
CA ARG A 62 6.46 11.10 -6.31
C ARG A 62 5.71 9.92 -6.89
N THR A 63 4.54 10.15 -7.48
CA THR A 63 3.73 9.10 -8.10
C THR A 63 4.46 8.47 -9.29
N GLY A 64 5.09 9.29 -10.13
CA GLY A 64 5.92 8.82 -11.24
C GLY A 64 7.07 7.94 -10.74
N ASN A 65 7.75 8.34 -9.67
CA ASN A 65 8.80 7.55 -9.03
C ASN A 65 8.26 6.26 -8.37
N ALA A 66 7.11 6.32 -7.68
CA ALA A 66 6.46 5.15 -7.11
C ALA A 66 5.99 4.16 -8.18
N LEU A 67 5.59 4.69 -9.35
CA LEU A 67 5.21 3.94 -10.54
C LEU A 67 6.37 3.67 -11.50
N LYS A 68 7.64 3.95 -11.13
CA LYS A 68 8.78 3.60 -11.98
C LYS A 68 8.85 2.08 -12.11
N MET A 69 8.25 1.60 -13.19
CA MET A 69 8.18 0.20 -13.56
C MET A 69 9.54 -0.35 -14.03
N GLU A 70 10.58 0.47 -14.14
CA GLU A 70 11.92 0.02 -14.54
C GLU A 70 12.45 -1.09 -13.63
N SER A 71 12.30 -0.94 -12.31
CA SER A 71 12.70 -1.98 -11.35
C SER A 71 11.85 -3.26 -11.47
N TRP A 72 10.59 -3.12 -11.90
CA TRP A 72 9.66 -4.24 -12.10
C TRP A 72 9.96 -4.96 -13.41
N ALA A 73 10.20 -4.22 -14.48
CA ALA A 73 10.60 -4.74 -15.78
C ALA A 73 11.94 -5.48 -15.67
N ALA A 74 12.94 -4.88 -15.03
CA ALA A 74 14.22 -5.53 -14.78
C ALA A 74 14.09 -6.82 -13.93
N ALA A 75 13.18 -6.83 -12.95
CA ALA A 75 12.90 -8.04 -12.17
C ALA A 75 12.17 -9.12 -12.98
N LEU A 76 11.26 -8.73 -13.89
CA LEU A 76 10.61 -9.65 -14.82
C LEU A 76 11.62 -10.24 -15.82
N ASP A 77 12.50 -9.42 -16.36
CA ASP A 77 13.55 -9.85 -17.28
C ASP A 77 14.52 -10.81 -16.58
N GLU A 78 14.97 -10.49 -15.36
CA GLU A 78 15.83 -11.38 -14.60
C GLU A 78 15.12 -12.68 -14.19
N LEU A 79 13.82 -12.64 -13.89
CA LEU A 79 13.02 -13.85 -13.64
C LEU A 79 12.93 -14.71 -14.92
N ARG A 80 12.67 -14.08 -16.07
CA ARG A 80 12.61 -14.74 -17.37
C ARG A 80 13.94 -15.40 -17.74
N GLU A 81 15.06 -14.72 -17.48
CA GLU A 81 16.41 -15.25 -17.75
C GLU A 81 16.84 -16.32 -16.73
N SER A 82 16.39 -16.22 -15.47
CA SER A 82 16.72 -17.17 -14.41
C SER A 82 15.89 -18.45 -14.47
N CYS A 83 14.68 -18.39 -15.02
CA CYS A 83 13.77 -19.53 -15.07
C CYS A 83 14.12 -20.44 -16.26
N SER A 84 14.19 -21.76 -15.99
CA SER A 84 14.32 -22.75 -17.06
C SER A 84 13.16 -22.63 -18.06
N PRO A 85 13.40 -22.71 -19.38
CA PRO A 85 12.35 -22.73 -20.39
C PRO A 85 11.28 -23.81 -20.12
N VAL A 86 11.68 -24.92 -19.49
CA VAL A 86 10.77 -26.00 -19.08
C VAL A 86 9.78 -25.51 -18.02
N TRP A 87 10.25 -24.74 -17.04
CA TRP A 87 9.38 -24.19 -15.99
C TRP A 87 8.39 -23.18 -16.57
N VAL A 88 8.84 -22.30 -17.46
CA VAL A 88 7.97 -21.33 -18.15
C VAL A 88 6.93 -22.07 -19.00
N GLY A 89 7.35 -23.10 -19.75
CA GLY A 89 6.43 -23.94 -20.53
C GLY A 89 5.39 -24.64 -19.66
N CYS A 90 5.81 -25.28 -18.56
CA CYS A 90 4.90 -25.91 -17.59
C CYS A 90 3.93 -24.89 -16.98
N TRP A 91 4.42 -23.70 -16.62
CA TRP A 91 3.58 -22.65 -16.05
C TRP A 91 2.57 -22.11 -17.09
N SER A 92 2.99 -21.85 -18.32
CA SER A 92 2.09 -21.41 -19.41
C SER A 92 1.03 -22.46 -19.75
N VAL A 93 1.41 -23.73 -19.89
CA VAL A 93 0.45 -24.82 -20.11
C VAL A 93 -0.50 -24.96 -18.92
N GLY A 94 0.04 -24.85 -17.71
CA GLY A 94 -0.74 -24.88 -16.47
C GLY A 94 -1.75 -23.74 -16.37
N THR A 95 -1.37 -22.50 -16.70
CA THR A 95 -2.27 -21.34 -16.64
C THR A 95 -3.31 -21.35 -17.76
N LEU A 96 -2.94 -21.80 -18.97
CA LEU A 96 -3.87 -21.97 -20.09
C LEU A 96 -4.89 -23.09 -19.84
N GLY A 97 -4.46 -24.20 -19.24
CA GLY A 97 -5.33 -25.34 -18.95
C GLY A 97 -6.13 -25.21 -17.65
N ALA A 98 -5.72 -24.33 -16.73
CA ALA A 98 -6.39 -24.16 -15.46
C ALA A 98 -7.69 -23.35 -15.61
N PRO A 99 -8.76 -23.75 -14.90
CA PRO A 99 -9.99 -22.95 -14.85
C PRO A 99 -9.72 -21.60 -14.16
N LEU A 100 -10.51 -20.58 -14.51
CA LEU A 100 -10.32 -19.20 -14.02
C LEU A 100 -10.29 -19.09 -12.48
N TRP A 101 -11.01 -19.95 -11.76
CA TRP A 101 -10.98 -19.94 -10.29
C TRP A 101 -9.66 -20.44 -9.70
N CYS A 102 -8.85 -21.21 -10.45
CA CYS A 102 -7.52 -21.66 -10.01
C CYS A 102 -6.42 -20.64 -10.29
N TRP A 103 -6.69 -19.60 -11.10
CA TRP A 103 -5.69 -18.60 -11.46
C TRP A 103 -5.07 -17.87 -10.26
N PRO A 104 -5.83 -17.44 -9.23
CA PRO A 104 -5.23 -16.81 -8.04
C PRO A 104 -4.17 -17.70 -7.38
N LEU A 105 -4.39 -19.02 -7.32
CA LEU A 105 -3.45 -19.97 -6.76
C LEU A 105 -2.19 -20.15 -7.60
N LEU A 106 -2.31 -20.05 -8.93
CA LEU A 106 -1.16 -20.10 -9.84
C LEU A 106 -0.36 -18.80 -9.85
N VAL A 107 -1.04 -17.67 -9.62
CA VAL A 107 -0.42 -16.34 -9.56
C VAL A 107 0.31 -16.13 -8.23
N ALA A 108 -0.18 -16.67 -7.11
CA ALA A 108 0.45 -16.53 -5.80
C ALA A 108 1.96 -16.91 -5.75
N PRO A 109 2.39 -18.11 -6.20
CA PRO A 109 3.82 -18.46 -6.19
C PRO A 109 4.62 -17.61 -7.18
N PHE A 110 4.02 -17.21 -8.30
CA PHE A 110 4.66 -16.30 -9.25
C PHE A 110 4.89 -14.92 -8.63
N LEU A 111 3.90 -14.36 -7.94
CA LEU A 111 4.03 -13.09 -7.21
C LEU A 111 5.10 -13.16 -6.12
N TRP A 112 5.21 -14.29 -5.42
CA TRP A 112 6.25 -14.49 -4.41
C TRP A 112 7.66 -14.52 -5.02
N LEU A 113 7.85 -15.26 -6.12
CA LEU A 113 9.12 -15.27 -6.86
C LEU A 113 9.45 -13.90 -7.46
N PHE A 114 8.43 -13.21 -7.99
CA PHE A 114 8.58 -11.88 -8.54
C PHE A 114 8.98 -10.87 -7.46
N ALA A 115 8.30 -10.87 -6.31
CA ALA A 115 8.64 -10.08 -5.13
C ALA A 115 10.10 -10.28 -4.69
N TRP A 116 10.55 -11.54 -4.64
CA TRP A 116 11.93 -11.88 -4.35
C TRP A 116 12.90 -11.23 -5.35
N LYS A 117 12.62 -11.32 -6.65
CA LYS A 117 13.46 -10.74 -7.71
C LYS A 117 13.48 -9.21 -7.66
N VAL A 118 12.32 -8.59 -7.46
CA VAL A 118 12.22 -7.13 -7.24
C VAL A 118 13.12 -6.71 -6.09
N LYS A 119 13.12 -7.44 -4.96
CA LYS A 119 14.02 -7.14 -3.83
C LYS A 119 15.50 -7.21 -4.21
N MET A 120 15.92 -8.22 -4.99
CA MET A 120 17.31 -8.35 -5.47
C MET A 120 17.73 -7.22 -6.42
N VAL A 121 16.82 -6.84 -7.32
CA VAL A 121 17.02 -5.74 -8.28
C VAL A 121 17.06 -4.38 -7.59
N ASP A 122 16.09 -4.09 -6.71
CA ASP A 122 16.00 -2.83 -5.96
C ASP A 122 17.25 -2.62 -5.08
N SER A 123 17.77 -3.70 -4.48
CA SER A 123 19.03 -3.67 -3.73
C SER A 123 20.27 -3.33 -4.58
N ARG A 124 20.22 -3.54 -5.90
CA ARG A 124 21.26 -3.11 -6.85
C ARG A 124 21.06 -1.66 -7.26
N PHE A 125 19.85 -1.27 -7.62
CA PHE A 125 19.52 0.12 -7.97
C PHE A 125 19.83 1.11 -6.83
N ILE A 126 19.50 0.77 -5.58
CA ILE A 126 19.86 1.61 -4.41
C ILE A 126 21.37 1.78 -4.26
N LYS A 127 22.18 0.81 -4.74
CA LYS A 127 23.64 0.94 -4.76
C LYS A 127 24.13 1.83 -5.90
N ASP A 128 23.38 1.98 -6.99
CA ASP A 128 23.78 2.73 -8.17
C ASP A 128 23.24 4.17 -8.15
N GLU A 129 22.02 4.40 -7.66
CA GLU A 129 21.35 5.72 -7.59
C GLU A 129 21.93 6.67 -6.50
N ARG A 130 23.14 6.36 -6.00
CA ARG A 130 23.84 6.96 -4.86
C ARG A 130 24.15 8.47 -4.94
N HIS A 131 23.72 9.21 -5.97
CA HIS A 131 24.27 10.54 -6.24
C HIS A 131 23.28 11.71 -6.30
N ASN A 132 21.95 11.51 -6.30
CA ASN A 132 21.01 12.61 -6.55
C ASN A 132 19.91 12.76 -5.48
N LEU A 133 20.27 12.83 -4.19
CA LEU A 133 19.28 13.06 -3.12
C LEU A 133 18.88 14.54 -2.94
N TYR A 134 19.60 15.44 -3.60
CA TYR A 134 19.21 16.83 -3.78
C TYR A 134 18.79 17.00 -5.24
N VAL A 135 17.50 16.85 -5.51
CA VAL A 135 16.93 17.46 -6.71
C VAL A 135 17.04 18.96 -6.46
N ASN A 136 17.95 19.63 -7.17
CA ASN A 136 18.10 21.08 -7.08
C ASN A 136 16.74 21.71 -7.36
N GLU A 137 16.18 22.40 -6.37
CA GLU A 137 14.92 23.15 -6.46
C GLU A 137 15.09 24.45 -7.25
N ASP A 138 15.91 24.44 -8.31
CA ASP A 138 16.11 25.59 -9.19
C ASP A 138 15.00 25.62 -10.24
N GLY A 139 13.78 25.94 -9.78
CA GLY A 139 12.60 26.13 -10.61
C GLY A 139 12.47 27.59 -11.07
N ASP A 140 12.47 27.80 -12.39
CA ASP A 140 12.22 29.10 -13.03
C ASP A 140 10.84 29.68 -12.63
N PRO A 141 10.72 31.01 -12.41
CA PRO A 141 9.46 31.62 -12.00
C PRO A 141 8.43 31.64 -13.13
N ALA A 142 7.31 30.95 -12.92
CA ALA A 142 6.20 30.89 -13.88
C ALA A 142 5.34 32.19 -13.91
N PRO A 143 4.75 32.52 -15.08
CA PRO A 143 3.99 33.77 -15.31
C PRO A 143 2.65 33.85 -14.56
N LYS A 144 2.24 35.09 -14.22
CA LYS A 144 1.23 35.44 -13.20
C LYS A 144 -0.23 35.59 -13.67
N ASP A 145 -0.55 35.44 -14.95
CA ASP A 145 -1.83 35.96 -15.50
C ASP A 145 -2.99 34.96 -15.67
N LEU A 146 -2.97 33.77 -15.05
CA LEU A 146 -4.03 32.74 -15.19
C LEU A 146 -4.80 32.44 -13.88
N MET A 147 -5.03 33.45 -13.05
CA MET A 147 -5.33 33.25 -11.61
C MET A 147 -6.82 33.09 -11.23
N ARG A 148 -7.81 33.35 -12.10
CA ARG A 148 -9.24 33.37 -11.70
C ARG A 148 -10.08 32.18 -12.17
N GLU A 149 -9.79 31.59 -13.33
CA GLU A 149 -10.44 30.33 -13.76
C GLU A 149 -9.79 29.09 -13.12
N ALA A 150 -8.55 29.24 -12.66
CA ALA A 150 -7.77 28.17 -12.03
C ALA A 150 -8.34 27.70 -10.69
N VAL A 151 -9.12 28.50 -9.95
CA VAL A 151 -9.51 28.17 -8.57
C VAL A 151 -10.48 26.98 -8.49
N LYS A 152 -11.42 26.84 -9.44
CA LYS A 152 -12.34 25.69 -9.46
C LYS A 152 -11.66 24.41 -9.94
N VAL A 153 -10.76 24.57 -10.92
CA VAL A 153 -9.86 23.50 -11.37
C VAL A 153 -8.91 23.08 -10.24
N GLN A 154 -8.46 24.02 -9.42
CA GLN A 154 -7.53 23.81 -8.31
C GLN A 154 -8.12 22.93 -7.20
N LEU A 155 -9.41 23.08 -6.86
CA LEU A 155 -10.06 22.19 -5.89
C LEU A 155 -10.17 20.74 -6.40
N SER A 156 -10.51 20.56 -7.68
CA SER A 156 -10.57 19.22 -8.29
C SER A 156 -9.18 18.61 -8.44
N ILE A 157 -8.19 19.39 -8.85
CA ILE A 157 -6.78 18.96 -8.92
C ILE A 157 -6.27 18.61 -7.52
N MET A 158 -6.61 19.38 -6.49
CA MET A 158 -6.18 19.09 -5.12
C MET A 158 -6.76 17.77 -4.62
N GLN A 159 -8.07 17.51 -4.82
CA GLN A 159 -8.68 16.22 -4.46
C GLN A 159 -8.09 15.04 -5.23
N LEU A 160 -7.82 15.24 -6.53
CA LEU A 160 -7.18 14.23 -7.36
C LEU A 160 -5.73 13.98 -6.90
N THR A 161 -4.99 15.05 -6.60
CA THR A 161 -3.62 14.99 -6.07
C THR A 161 -3.59 14.27 -4.73
N ASP A 162 -4.54 14.53 -3.84
CA ASP A 162 -4.65 13.83 -2.55
C ASP A 162 -4.98 12.34 -2.75
N SER A 163 -5.88 12.02 -3.69
CA SER A 163 -6.23 10.64 -4.01
C SER A 163 -5.04 9.89 -4.61
N VAL A 164 -4.31 10.54 -5.53
CA VAL A 164 -3.10 10.01 -6.15
C VAL A 164 -1.97 9.86 -5.13
N ASN A 165 -1.74 10.84 -4.27
CA ASN A 165 -0.76 10.74 -3.17
C ASN A 165 -1.11 9.64 -2.19
N ARG A 166 -2.39 9.46 -1.86
CA ARG A 166 -2.85 8.34 -1.03
C ARG A 166 -2.52 7.03 -1.71
N LEU A 167 -2.87 6.85 -2.98
CA LEU A 167 -2.55 5.63 -3.72
C LEU A 167 -1.04 5.39 -3.83
N ALA A 168 -0.24 6.42 -4.12
CA ALA A 168 1.21 6.33 -4.17
C ALA A 168 1.79 5.91 -2.82
N SER A 169 1.32 6.50 -1.72
CA SER A 169 1.73 6.11 -0.36
C SER A 169 1.36 4.66 -0.05
N GLN A 170 0.18 4.20 -0.47
CA GLN A 170 -0.23 2.81 -0.27
C GLN A 170 0.68 1.85 -1.07
N LEU A 171 0.99 2.19 -2.32
CA LEU A 171 1.90 1.40 -3.16
C LEU A 171 3.33 1.39 -2.61
N GLU A 172 3.83 2.53 -2.11
CA GLU A 172 5.14 2.63 -1.45
C GLU A 172 5.20 1.71 -0.22
N LYS A 173 4.16 1.70 0.61
CA LYS A 173 4.07 0.82 1.79
C LYS A 173 4.02 -0.65 1.42
N VAL A 174 3.25 -1.03 0.39
CA VAL A 174 3.26 -2.40 -0.14
C VAL A 174 4.64 -2.76 -0.65
N LYS A 175 5.28 -1.89 -1.47
CA LYS A 175 6.63 -2.12 -1.98
C LYS A 175 7.63 -2.31 -0.84
N PHE A 176 7.55 -1.49 0.21
CA PHE A 176 8.41 -1.59 1.38
C PHE A 176 8.19 -2.91 2.14
N LEU A 177 6.94 -3.31 2.40
CA LEU A 177 6.62 -4.57 3.07
C LEU A 177 7.15 -5.77 2.28
N VAL A 178 7.07 -5.72 0.96
CA VAL A 178 7.57 -6.78 0.07
C VAL A 178 9.11 -6.77 0.01
N ALA A 179 9.73 -5.60 -0.02
CA ALA A 179 11.18 -5.45 -0.08
C ALA A 179 11.89 -5.61 1.28
N ALA A 180 11.13 -5.67 2.38
CA ALA A 180 11.67 -5.77 3.72
C ALA A 180 12.65 -6.95 3.87
N ASP A 181 13.75 -6.72 4.58
CA ASP A 181 14.79 -7.73 4.76
C ASP A 181 14.48 -8.77 5.86
N ASP A 182 13.31 -8.64 6.49
CA ASP A 182 12.87 -9.53 7.54
C ASP A 182 12.22 -10.80 6.96
N ARG A 183 12.89 -11.94 7.17
CA ARG A 183 12.41 -13.26 6.74
C ARG A 183 11.06 -13.61 7.36
N CYS A 184 10.83 -13.22 8.62
CA CYS A 184 9.59 -13.50 9.32
C CYS A 184 8.44 -12.71 8.68
N LEU A 185 8.63 -11.40 8.47
CA LEU A 185 7.63 -10.55 7.82
C LEU A 185 7.32 -10.99 6.39
N SER A 186 8.36 -11.32 5.61
CA SER A 186 8.20 -11.86 4.25
C SER A 186 7.41 -13.17 4.24
N SER A 187 7.67 -14.08 5.20
CA SER A 187 6.91 -15.33 5.32
C SER A 187 5.45 -15.11 5.70
N ILE A 188 5.17 -14.17 6.62
CA ILE A 188 3.80 -13.80 7.01
C ILE A 188 3.05 -13.22 5.82
N ILE A 189 3.67 -12.31 5.06
CA ILE A 189 3.07 -11.74 3.85
C ILE A 189 2.82 -12.82 2.80
N ALA A 190 3.76 -13.76 2.62
CA ALA A 190 3.57 -14.89 1.70
C ALA A 190 2.37 -15.75 2.11
N VAL A 191 2.25 -16.11 3.40
CA VAL A 191 1.10 -16.87 3.92
C VAL A 191 -0.21 -16.09 3.77
N LEU A 192 -0.22 -14.80 4.10
CA LEU A 192 -1.40 -13.94 3.93
C LEU A 192 -1.79 -13.82 2.45
N SER A 193 -0.83 -13.65 1.55
CA SER A 193 -1.07 -13.58 0.11
C SER A 193 -1.63 -14.90 -0.44
N LEU A 194 -1.15 -16.04 0.06
CA LEU A 194 -1.66 -17.36 -0.29
C LEU A 194 -3.08 -17.54 0.24
N ALA A 195 -3.34 -17.20 1.50
CA ALA A 195 -4.67 -17.25 2.10
C ALA A 195 -5.68 -16.37 1.35
N ALA A 196 -5.28 -15.14 0.99
CA ALA A 196 -6.10 -14.22 0.19
C ALA A 196 -6.36 -14.78 -1.21
N SER A 197 -5.35 -15.37 -1.86
CA SER A 197 -5.49 -16.00 -3.17
C SER A 197 -6.42 -17.20 -3.12
N LEU A 198 -6.37 -18.00 -2.06
CA LEU A 198 -7.22 -19.17 -1.84
C LEU A 198 -8.67 -18.74 -1.58
N ALA A 199 -8.87 -17.69 -0.77
CA ALA A 199 -10.18 -17.08 -0.55
C ALA A 199 -10.78 -16.52 -1.85
N LEU A 200 -9.97 -15.83 -2.67
CA LEU A 200 -10.40 -15.30 -3.96
C LEU A 200 -10.74 -16.44 -4.95
N ALA A 201 -9.92 -17.48 -5.01
CA ALA A 201 -10.17 -18.68 -5.81
C ALA A 201 -11.50 -19.34 -5.41
N MET A 202 -11.74 -19.50 -4.11
CA MET A 202 -13.01 -20.03 -3.58
C MET A 202 -14.19 -19.13 -3.94
N ALA A 203 -14.04 -17.80 -3.81
CA ALA A 203 -15.09 -16.86 -4.17
C ALA A 203 -15.44 -16.92 -5.67
N LEU A 204 -14.43 -17.01 -6.54
CA LEU A 204 -14.62 -17.19 -7.99
C LEU A 204 -15.27 -18.52 -8.32
N TRP A 205 -14.85 -19.61 -7.67
CA TRP A 205 -15.45 -20.92 -7.85
C TRP A 205 -16.93 -20.93 -7.45
N ILE A 206 -17.26 -20.37 -6.28
CA ILE A 206 -18.64 -20.19 -5.81
C ILE A 206 -19.44 -19.34 -6.81
N SER A 207 -18.86 -18.25 -7.30
CA SER A 207 -19.51 -17.37 -8.28
C SER A 207 -19.85 -18.12 -9.58
N VAL A 208 -18.89 -18.88 -10.13
CA VAL A 208 -19.11 -19.70 -11.32
C VAL A 208 -20.17 -20.78 -11.06
N TYR A 209 -20.13 -21.42 -9.89
CA TYR A 209 -21.15 -22.42 -9.50
C TYR A 209 -22.55 -21.81 -9.40
N ILE A 210 -22.68 -20.62 -8.81
CA ILE A 210 -23.94 -19.87 -8.72
C ILE A 210 -24.44 -19.46 -10.11
N CYS A 211 -23.54 -19.05 -11.01
CA CYS A 211 -23.87 -18.73 -12.39
C CYS A 211 -24.38 -19.96 -13.15
N ASN A 212 -23.67 -21.09 -13.04
CA ASN A 212 -23.99 -22.33 -13.76
C ASN A 212 -25.25 -23.02 -13.25
N SER A 213 -25.52 -22.94 -11.94
CA SER A 213 -26.76 -23.48 -11.35
C SER A 213 -28.02 -22.65 -11.67
N GLY A 214 -27.86 -21.47 -12.28
CA GLY A 214 -28.96 -20.52 -12.48
C GLY A 214 -29.41 -19.81 -11.21
N PHE A 215 -28.75 -20.05 -10.07
CA PHE A 215 -29.12 -19.48 -8.78
C PHE A 215 -28.94 -17.96 -8.72
N TRP A 216 -28.05 -17.42 -9.54
CA TRP A 216 -27.85 -15.97 -9.69
C TRP A 216 -29.15 -15.21 -10.01
N ARG A 217 -30.12 -15.85 -10.69
CA ARG A 217 -31.43 -15.25 -10.95
C ARG A 217 -32.13 -14.94 -9.63
N TYR A 218 -32.19 -15.91 -8.71
CA TYR A 218 -32.81 -15.69 -7.39
C TYR A 218 -32.09 -14.60 -6.61
N LEU A 219 -30.76 -14.56 -6.63
CA LEU A 219 -29.98 -13.50 -5.99
C LEU A 219 -30.28 -12.11 -6.57
N LEU A 220 -30.45 -12.00 -7.89
CA LEU A 220 -30.78 -10.73 -8.54
C LEU A 220 -32.21 -10.26 -8.23
N TRP A 221 -33.15 -11.20 -8.06
CA TRP A 221 -34.53 -10.89 -7.67
C TRP A 221 -34.69 -10.66 -6.16
N LEU A 222 -33.78 -11.15 -5.31
CA LEU A 222 -33.90 -11.07 -3.85
C LEU A 222 -34.03 -9.62 -3.32
N PRO A 223 -33.20 -8.64 -3.75
CA PRO A 223 -33.36 -7.25 -3.35
C PRO A 223 -34.70 -6.66 -3.83
N GLY A 224 -35.10 -6.95 -5.07
CA GLY A 224 -36.37 -6.47 -5.63
C GLY A 224 -37.58 -7.03 -4.86
N THR A 225 -37.56 -8.31 -4.54
CA THR A 225 -38.61 -8.94 -3.72
C THR A 225 -38.62 -8.38 -2.30
N ALA A 226 -37.46 -8.12 -1.69
CA ALA A 226 -37.35 -7.45 -0.39
C ALA A 226 -37.97 -6.04 -0.38
N VAL A 227 -37.83 -5.30 -1.48
CA VAL A 227 -38.49 -3.99 -1.65
C VAL A 227 -40.00 -4.13 -1.84
N LEU A 228 -40.48 -5.20 -2.47
CA LEU A 228 -41.92 -5.44 -2.71
C LEU A 228 -42.66 -6.07 -1.52
N LEU A 229 -41.95 -6.66 -0.54
CA LEU A 229 -42.55 -7.29 0.64
C LEU A 229 -43.49 -6.32 1.39
N PRO A 230 -44.59 -6.77 2.01
CA PRO A 230 -45.45 -5.92 2.82
C PRO A 230 -44.70 -5.36 4.05
N LYS A 231 -45.09 -4.17 4.52
CA LYS A 231 -44.42 -3.46 5.61
C LYS A 231 -44.25 -4.30 6.89
N SER A 232 -45.20 -5.20 7.17
CA SER A 232 -45.16 -6.11 8.32
C SER A 232 -43.96 -7.07 8.31
N LEU A 233 -43.50 -7.48 7.13
CA LEU A 233 -42.40 -8.42 6.96
C LEU A 233 -41.06 -7.73 6.69
N ARG A 234 -41.07 -6.49 6.16
CA ARG A 234 -39.84 -5.69 6.01
C ARG A 234 -39.17 -5.40 7.35
N GLY A 235 -39.96 -5.10 8.38
CA GLY A 235 -39.45 -4.78 9.71
C GLY A 235 -38.52 -5.87 10.28
N PRO A 236 -38.99 -7.13 10.40
CA PRO A 236 -38.15 -8.25 10.83
C PRO A 236 -36.91 -8.48 9.96
N LEU A 237 -37.02 -8.34 8.63
CA LEU A 237 -35.89 -8.53 7.71
C LEU A 237 -34.79 -7.49 7.94
N TYR A 238 -35.15 -6.20 8.06
CA TYR A 238 -34.18 -5.15 8.39
C TYR A 238 -33.57 -5.33 9.78
N LYS A 239 -34.36 -5.79 10.76
CA LYS A 239 -33.84 -6.13 12.09
C LYS A 239 -32.84 -7.28 12.01
N ALA A 240 -33.11 -8.31 11.22
CA ALA A 240 -32.20 -9.44 11.03
C ALA A 240 -30.90 -9.02 10.31
N LEU A 241 -30.99 -8.15 9.30
CA LEU A 241 -29.81 -7.59 8.62
C LEU A 241 -28.98 -6.70 9.56
N ALA A 242 -29.62 -5.84 10.34
CA ALA A 242 -28.97 -5.00 11.33
C ALA A 242 -28.30 -5.85 12.42
N GLU A 243 -28.97 -6.91 12.89
CA GLU A 243 -28.41 -7.87 13.85
C GLU A 243 -27.22 -8.65 13.25
N ALA A 244 -27.30 -9.06 11.99
CA ALA A 244 -26.19 -9.70 11.30
C ALA A 244 -24.99 -8.77 11.14
N GLU A 245 -25.21 -7.50 10.79
CA GLU A 245 -24.16 -6.49 10.71
C GLU A 245 -23.57 -6.18 12.09
N PHE A 246 -24.41 -6.10 13.13
CA PHE A 246 -23.97 -5.92 14.51
C PHE A 246 -23.11 -7.10 14.98
N ARG A 247 -23.54 -8.35 14.73
CA ARG A 247 -22.73 -9.55 15.02
C ARG A 247 -21.44 -9.58 14.21
N ARG A 248 -21.46 -9.14 12.94
CA ARG A 248 -20.25 -9.02 12.12
C ARG A 248 -19.26 -8.06 12.79
N ARG A 249 -19.73 -6.89 13.26
CA ARG A 249 -18.89 -5.92 13.97
C ARG A 249 -18.40 -6.45 15.31
N GLN A 250 -19.24 -7.19 16.05
CA GLN A 250 -18.82 -7.84 17.30
C GLN A 250 -17.77 -8.95 17.08
N LEU A 251 -17.92 -9.75 16.02
CA LEU A 251 -17.03 -10.88 15.73
C LEU A 251 -15.70 -10.45 15.12
N LEU A 252 -15.72 -9.52 14.16
CA LEU A 252 -14.48 -8.97 13.59
C LEU A 252 -13.82 -7.98 14.56
N GLY A 253 -14.60 -7.34 15.42
CA GLY A 253 -14.16 -6.32 16.37
C GLY A 253 -13.73 -5.04 15.67
N ASP A 254 -14.18 -3.88 16.16
CA ASP A 254 -13.61 -2.58 15.77
C ASP A 254 -12.10 -2.54 16.07
N ASP A 255 -11.64 -3.34 17.04
CA ASP A 255 -10.26 -3.46 17.45
C ASP A 255 -9.36 -4.02 16.33
N MET A 256 -9.84 -4.95 15.50
CA MET A 256 -9.00 -5.49 14.42
C MET A 256 -8.80 -4.46 13.31
N GLU A 257 -9.85 -3.70 12.96
CA GLU A 257 -9.75 -2.61 12.00
C GLU A 257 -8.82 -1.51 12.52
N ARG A 258 -8.93 -1.14 13.81
CA ARG A 258 -8.02 -0.18 14.46
C ARG A 258 -6.57 -0.65 14.47
N ARG A 259 -6.33 -1.92 14.84
CA ARG A 259 -4.97 -2.50 14.83
C ARG A 259 -4.38 -2.57 13.44
N LEU A 260 -5.16 -2.94 12.43
CA LEU A 260 -4.72 -2.95 11.03
C LEU A 260 -4.42 -1.55 10.54
N ALA A 261 -5.27 -0.57 10.87
CA ALA A 261 -5.02 0.83 10.55
C ALA A 261 -3.74 1.34 11.25
N GLY A 262 -3.56 1.05 12.54
CA GLY A 262 -2.37 1.42 13.31
C GLY A 262 -1.10 0.78 12.75
N PHE A 263 -1.15 -0.52 12.42
CA PHE A 263 -0.07 -1.20 11.70
C PHE A 263 0.24 -0.49 10.39
N TRP A 264 -0.78 -0.24 9.57
CA TRP A 264 -0.60 0.38 8.26
C TRP A 264 -0.02 1.78 8.34
N HIS A 265 -0.41 2.57 9.34
CA HIS A 265 0.14 3.89 9.58
C HIS A 265 1.62 3.85 9.95
N ARG A 266 2.09 2.81 10.66
CA ARG A 266 3.49 2.63 11.06
C ARG A 266 4.41 2.07 9.97
N VAL A 267 3.85 1.48 8.92
CA VAL A 267 4.66 1.07 7.76
C VAL A 267 5.23 2.34 7.13
N PRO A 268 6.56 2.45 6.98
CA PRO A 268 7.18 3.68 6.51
C PRO A 268 6.76 3.98 5.07
N ASP A 269 6.53 5.25 4.77
CA ASP A 269 6.37 5.72 3.41
C ASP A 269 7.72 5.75 2.66
N GLY A 270 7.72 6.06 1.36
CA GLY A 270 8.96 6.07 0.57
C GLY A 270 10.03 7.04 1.10
N LYS A 271 9.61 8.17 1.70
CA LYS A 271 10.53 9.17 2.27
C LYS A 271 11.13 8.66 3.58
N GLU A 272 10.29 8.14 4.47
CA GLU A 272 10.71 7.54 5.74
C GLU A 272 11.61 6.33 5.52
N ALA A 273 11.28 5.46 4.56
CA ALA A 273 12.11 4.33 4.17
C ALA A 273 13.49 4.79 3.69
N SER A 274 13.56 5.86 2.89
CA SER A 274 14.81 6.46 2.44
C SER A 274 15.64 7.02 3.62
N HIS A 275 14.99 7.71 4.56
CA HIS A 275 15.65 8.19 5.78
C HIS A 275 16.19 7.06 6.65
N LEU A 276 15.42 5.97 6.81
CA LEU A 276 15.84 4.78 7.55
C LEU A 276 17.05 4.11 6.89
N GLN A 277 17.08 4.05 5.56
CA GLN A 277 18.23 3.53 4.82
C GLN A 277 19.47 4.39 5.01
N LEU A 278 19.34 5.72 4.91
CA LEU A 278 20.43 6.67 5.17
C LEU A 278 20.94 6.54 6.61
N PHE A 279 20.04 6.45 7.58
CA PHE A 279 20.40 6.23 8.99
C PHE A 279 21.14 4.92 9.19
N LYS A 280 20.62 3.80 8.66
CA LYS A 280 21.29 2.49 8.73
C LYS A 280 22.69 2.54 8.12
N ARG A 281 22.86 3.27 7.02
CA ARG A 281 24.14 3.40 6.34
C ARG A 281 25.12 4.30 7.10
N TYR A 282 24.74 5.52 7.44
CA TYR A 282 25.69 6.49 8.00
C TYR A 282 25.85 6.38 9.52
N VAL A 283 24.87 5.85 10.23
CA VAL A 283 24.92 5.74 11.69
C VAL A 283 25.25 4.31 12.11
N LEU A 284 24.53 3.32 11.57
CA LEU A 284 24.69 1.92 12.02
C LEU A 284 25.83 1.17 11.31
N SER A 285 26.17 1.53 10.07
CA SER A 285 27.24 0.83 9.31
C SER A 285 28.65 1.37 9.55
N ILE A 286 28.80 2.43 10.36
CA ILE A 286 30.10 2.80 10.93
C ILE A 286 30.49 1.65 11.87
N LYS A 287 31.26 0.70 11.31
CA LYS A 287 31.80 -0.44 12.04
C LYS A 287 32.49 0.07 13.30
N LEU A 288 32.03 -0.42 14.44
CA LEU A 288 32.81 -0.51 15.67
C LEU A 288 34.00 -1.43 15.44
#